data_AF-A0A8H6N8F7-F1
#
_entry.id   AF-A0A8H6N8F7-F1
#
_cell.length_a   1.000
_cell.length_b   1.000
_cell.length_c   1.000
_cell.angle_alpha   90.00
_cell.angle_beta   90.00
_cell.angle_gamma   90.00
#
_symmetry.space_group_name_H-M   'P 1'
#
loop_
_entity.id
_entity.type
_entity.pdbx_description
1 polymer ?
#
loop_
_entity_poly.entity_id
_entity_poly.type
_entity_poly.pdbx_seq_one_letter_code
_entity_poly.pdbx_strand_id
1 'polypeptide(L)'
;MEMISMSLSLWENTLRLYAQHRIFLEILWTTSWWVPLLLPAYGRMRTPTFAKYAKLPYAGLGVHLLLGSAVLSRYYFLYATTGASPVPDIVDLVLGLAFAASSLQMSAHVHMGFVPVVRGTFQSMALQQAAATALGYAYGDAGWHRAAVKILDAFVWVRWLAHYAPLLQGFRTYGARFTAAVFVSLPLCLWEGAYPAGTPAFIALLSMLLAVDKWASRKLDGKPGPFPRALAHCGFVTVQPKHRENAETDAEVDAAGVKQE
;
A
#
# COMPACT_ATOMS: atom_id res chain seq x y z
N MET A 1 -34.69 -31.74 -13.70
CA MET A 1 -35.20 -30.35 -13.84
C MET A 1 -35.33 -29.66 -12.47
N GLU A 2 -35.82 -30.34 -11.43
CA GLU A 2 -35.96 -29.78 -10.07
C GLU A 2 -34.63 -29.32 -9.42
N MET A 3 -33.53 -30.02 -9.64
CA MET A 3 -32.22 -29.67 -9.07
C MET A 3 -31.69 -28.30 -9.56
N ILE A 4 -32.02 -27.94 -10.80
CA ILE A 4 -31.65 -26.63 -11.40
C ILE A 4 -32.56 -25.52 -10.85
N SER A 5 -33.85 -25.81 -10.63
CA SER A 5 -34.78 -24.87 -10.01
C SER A 5 -34.39 -24.56 -8.55
N MET A 6 -33.96 -25.58 -7.80
CA MET A 6 -33.51 -25.42 -6.42
C MET A 6 -32.19 -24.66 -6.30
N SER A 7 -31.26 -24.82 -7.25
CA SER A 7 -29.99 -24.06 -7.23
C SER A 7 -30.20 -22.58 -7.57
N LEU A 8 -31.12 -22.27 -8.49
CA LEU A 8 -31.46 -20.89 -8.85
C LEU A 8 -32.13 -20.14 -7.69
N SER A 9 -33.08 -20.78 -7.00
CA SER A 9 -33.75 -20.14 -5.86
C SER A 9 -32.79 -19.89 -4.68
N LEU A 10 -31.84 -20.80 -4.42
CA LEU A 10 -30.81 -20.59 -3.40
C LEU A 10 -29.89 -19.40 -3.75
N TRP A 11 -29.49 -19.28 -5.01
CA TRP A 11 -28.65 -18.19 -5.49
C TRP A 11 -29.36 -16.83 -5.37
N GLU A 12 -30.61 -16.74 -5.81
CA GLU A 12 -31.41 -15.52 -5.67
C GLU A 12 -31.60 -15.10 -4.21
N ASN A 13 -31.88 -16.07 -3.33
CA ASN A 13 -31.99 -15.81 -1.90
C ASN A 13 -30.66 -15.32 -1.31
N THR A 14 -29.53 -15.87 -1.76
CA THR A 14 -28.19 -15.43 -1.34
C THR A 14 -27.91 -14.01 -1.79
N LEU A 15 -28.24 -13.66 -3.04
CA LEU A 15 -28.08 -12.30 -3.57
C LEU A 15 -28.96 -11.29 -2.81
N ARG A 16 -30.20 -11.66 -2.47
CA ARG A 16 -31.09 -10.81 -1.66
C ARG A 16 -30.54 -10.59 -0.25
N LEU A 17 -30.09 -11.66 0.40
CA LEU A 17 -29.50 -11.59 1.74
C LEU A 17 -28.24 -10.73 1.74
N TYR A 18 -27.39 -10.90 0.72
CA TYR A 18 -26.22 -10.05 0.51
C TYR A 18 -26.63 -8.59 0.29
N ALA A 19 -27.60 -8.30 -0.59
CA ALA A 19 -28.05 -6.94 -0.85
C ALA A 19 -28.59 -6.24 0.42
N GLN A 20 -29.34 -6.97 1.25
CA GLN A 20 -29.90 -6.48 2.50
C GLN A 20 -28.83 -6.23 3.58
N HIS A 21 -27.80 -7.08 3.66
CA HIS A 21 -26.81 -7.03 4.74
C HIS A 21 -25.40 -6.64 4.27
N ARG A 22 -25.24 -6.13 3.05
CA ARG A 22 -23.93 -5.87 2.42
C ARG A 22 -22.97 -5.08 3.31
N ILE A 23 -23.48 -4.06 4.00
CA ILE A 23 -22.68 -3.16 4.84
C ILE A 23 -22.14 -3.92 6.05
N PHE A 24 -23.02 -4.64 6.74
CA PHE A 24 -22.65 -5.46 7.88
C PHE A 24 -21.65 -6.55 7.48
N LEU A 25 -21.90 -7.24 6.36
CA LEU A 25 -21.02 -8.28 5.84
C LEU A 25 -19.65 -7.73 5.47
N GLU A 26 -19.58 -6.55 4.84
CA GLU A 26 -18.33 -5.91 4.46
C GLU A 26 -17.54 -5.46 5.70
N ILE A 27 -18.19 -4.85 6.70
CA ILE A 27 -17.56 -4.48 7.97
C ILE A 27 -17.04 -5.72 8.70
N LEU A 28 -17.88 -6.76 8.82
CA LEU A 28 -17.51 -8.01 9.49
C LEU A 28 -16.33 -8.68 8.78
N TRP A 29 -16.38 -8.76 7.45
CA TRP A 29 -15.31 -9.30 6.63
C TRP A 29 -14.01 -8.53 6.85
N THR A 30 -14.02 -7.21 6.68
CA THR A 30 -12.81 -6.40 6.83
C THR A 30 -12.28 -6.46 8.26
N THR A 31 -13.12 -6.28 9.27
CA THR A 31 -12.66 -6.31 10.68
C THR A 31 -12.12 -7.68 11.11
N SER A 32 -12.75 -8.78 10.68
CA SER A 32 -12.30 -10.14 11.05
C SER A 32 -10.91 -10.48 10.51
N TRP A 33 -10.48 -9.86 9.40
CA TRP A 33 -9.15 -10.06 8.85
C TRP A 33 -8.15 -9.01 9.38
N TRP A 34 -8.57 -7.76 9.50
CA TRP A 34 -7.71 -6.67 9.94
C TRP A 34 -7.34 -6.76 11.41
N VAL A 35 -8.30 -6.93 12.31
CA VAL A 35 -8.06 -6.84 13.77
C VAL A 35 -6.99 -7.84 14.23
N PRO A 36 -7.03 -9.14 13.84
CA PRO A 36 -6.00 -10.11 14.23
C PRO A 36 -4.61 -9.80 13.69
N LEU A 37 -4.50 -9.08 12.57
CA LEU A 37 -3.22 -8.72 11.94
C LEU A 37 -2.69 -7.37 12.42
N LEU A 38 -3.59 -6.43 12.73
CA LEU A 38 -3.31 -5.06 13.12
C LEU A 38 -2.91 -4.98 14.60
N LEU A 39 -3.58 -5.71 15.50
CA LEU A 39 -3.26 -5.69 16.92
C LEU A 39 -1.80 -6.13 17.21
N PRO A 40 -1.28 -7.24 16.64
CA PRO A 40 0.13 -7.57 16.79
C PRO A 40 1.06 -6.54 16.15
N ALA A 41 0.65 -5.88 15.06
CA ALA A 41 1.44 -4.82 14.45
C ALA A 41 1.61 -3.64 15.42
N TYR A 42 0.54 -3.18 16.06
CA TYR A 42 0.60 -2.17 17.13
C TYR A 42 1.39 -2.66 18.34
N GLY A 43 1.26 -3.93 18.72
CA GLY A 43 2.07 -4.54 19.78
C GLY A 43 3.58 -4.44 19.52
N ARG A 44 4.00 -4.69 18.27
CA ARG A 44 5.41 -4.53 17.84
C ARG A 44 5.86 -3.08 17.81
N MET A 45 4.95 -2.13 17.70
CA MET A 45 5.22 -0.70 17.78
C MET A 45 5.34 -0.17 19.21
N ARG A 46 5.21 -1.01 20.25
CA ARG A 46 5.45 -0.57 21.64
C ARG A 46 6.92 -0.35 21.95
N THR A 47 7.82 -1.00 21.20
CA THR A 47 9.27 -0.85 21.39
C THR A 47 9.95 -0.60 20.04
N PRO A 48 11.05 0.16 20.00
CA PRO A 48 11.77 0.42 18.76
C PRO A 48 12.50 -0.83 18.22
N THR A 49 12.58 -1.91 19.00
CA THR A 49 13.35 -3.13 18.68
C THR A 49 12.92 -3.75 17.36
N PHE A 50 11.61 -3.86 17.11
CA PHE A 50 11.11 -4.42 15.86
C PHE A 50 11.49 -3.56 14.66
N ALA A 51 11.28 -2.24 14.74
CA ALA A 51 11.61 -1.32 13.65
C ALA A 51 13.12 -1.32 13.35
N LYS A 52 13.97 -1.37 14.39
CA LYS A 52 15.43 -1.49 14.23
C LYS A 52 15.82 -2.80 13.53
N TYR A 53 15.26 -3.93 13.96
CA TYR A 53 15.52 -5.24 13.33
C TYR A 53 15.06 -5.26 11.86
N ALA A 54 13.88 -4.71 11.59
CA ALA A 54 13.31 -4.59 10.26
C ALA A 54 13.92 -3.44 9.43
N LYS A 55 14.92 -2.70 9.95
CA LYS A 55 15.53 -1.54 9.26
C LYS A 55 14.51 -0.51 8.76
N LEU A 56 13.43 -0.31 9.51
CA LEU A 56 12.37 0.66 9.23
C LEU A 56 12.50 1.87 10.17
N PRO A 57 12.15 3.08 9.71
CA PRO A 57 12.08 4.24 10.58
C PRO A 57 10.91 4.07 11.56
N TYR A 58 11.21 3.97 12.85
CA TYR A 58 10.21 3.68 13.89
C TYR A 58 9.06 4.70 13.90
N ALA A 59 9.37 6.00 13.90
CA ALA A 59 8.35 7.05 13.88
C ALA A 59 7.52 7.01 12.59
N GLY A 60 8.18 6.85 11.44
CA GLY A 60 7.51 6.77 10.14
C GLY A 60 6.56 5.56 10.04
N LEU A 61 6.99 4.39 10.54
CA LEU A 61 6.14 3.21 10.61
C LEU A 61 4.92 3.42 11.53
N GLY A 62 5.11 4.08 12.67
CA GLY A 62 4.03 4.42 13.59
C GLY A 62 3.00 5.35 12.94
N VAL A 63 3.46 6.43 12.31
CA VAL A 63 2.61 7.35 11.55
C VAL A 63 1.86 6.64 10.44
N HIS A 64 2.54 5.79 9.67
CA HIS A 64 1.92 5.01 8.58
C HIS A 64 0.79 4.10 9.07
N LEU A 65 1.02 3.37 10.17
CA LEU A 65 -0.01 2.51 10.77
C LEU A 65 -1.19 3.32 11.31
N LEU A 66 -0.93 4.43 12.00
CA LEU A 66 -1.97 5.31 12.53
C LEU A 66 -2.83 5.93 11.42
N LEU A 67 -2.21 6.40 10.34
CA LEU A 67 -2.92 6.95 9.19
C LEU A 67 -3.79 5.90 8.51
N GLY A 68 -3.26 4.69 8.28
CA GLY A 68 -4.04 3.59 7.69
C GLY A 68 -5.22 3.19 8.56
N SER A 69 -5.03 3.12 9.89
CA SER A 69 -6.12 2.88 10.83
C SER A 69 -7.14 4.01 10.84
N ALA A 70 -6.72 5.27 10.81
CA ALA A 70 -7.62 6.43 10.81
C ALA A 70 -8.51 6.45 9.55
N VAL A 71 -7.92 6.21 8.36
CA VAL A 71 -8.66 6.11 7.09
C VAL A 71 -9.71 5.01 7.16
N LEU A 72 -9.34 3.79 7.57
CA LEU A 72 -10.26 2.66 7.67
C LEU A 72 -11.35 2.88 8.71
N SER A 73 -10.98 3.28 9.92
CA SER A 73 -11.93 3.51 11.01
C SER A 73 -12.94 4.58 10.64
N ARG A 74 -12.50 5.69 10.03
CA ARG A 74 -13.40 6.75 9.59
C ARG A 74 -14.34 6.29 8.49
N TYR A 75 -13.82 5.65 7.44
CA TYR A 75 -14.64 5.14 6.34
C TYR A 75 -15.72 4.18 6.85
N TYR A 76 -15.33 3.17 7.63
CA TYR A 76 -16.28 2.16 8.10
C TYR A 76 -17.23 2.67 9.18
N PHE A 77 -16.82 3.67 9.99
CA PHE A 77 -17.74 4.36 10.89
C PHE A 77 -18.83 5.11 10.12
N LEU A 78 -18.45 5.89 9.10
CA LEU A 78 -19.42 6.59 8.25
C LEU A 78 -20.29 5.61 7.48
N TYR A 79 -19.72 4.52 6.97
CA TYR A 79 -20.46 3.50 6.22
C TYR A 79 -21.51 2.81 7.11
N ALA A 80 -21.16 2.51 8.36
CA ALA A 80 -22.08 1.92 9.33
C ALA A 80 -23.19 2.89 9.77
N THR A 81 -22.86 4.17 9.99
CA THR A 81 -23.80 5.16 10.53
C THR A 81 -24.75 5.73 9.49
N THR A 82 -24.29 5.89 8.24
CA THR A 82 -25.11 6.46 7.16
C THR A 82 -25.90 5.40 6.39
N GLY A 83 -25.50 4.12 6.46
CA GLY A 83 -26.15 3.05 5.69
C GLY A 83 -25.92 3.15 4.17
N ALA A 84 -24.96 3.97 3.73
CA ALA A 84 -24.60 4.16 2.32
C ALA A 84 -23.09 4.36 2.18
N SER A 85 -22.54 4.07 0.99
CA SER A 85 -21.11 4.28 0.73
C SER A 85 -20.74 5.76 0.97
N PRO A 86 -19.80 6.06 1.89
CA PRO A 86 -19.47 7.44 2.22
C PRO A 86 -18.83 8.18 1.04
N VAL A 87 -19.33 9.39 0.77
CA VAL A 87 -18.66 10.35 -0.12
C VAL A 87 -17.53 11.01 0.67
N PRO A 88 -16.30 11.10 0.11
CA PRO A 88 -15.15 11.61 0.83
C PRO A 88 -15.26 13.13 1.04
N ASP A 89 -14.82 13.61 2.20
CA ASP A 89 -14.64 15.03 2.47
C ASP A 89 -13.14 15.43 2.52
N ILE A 90 -12.88 16.67 2.95
CA ILE A 90 -11.51 17.18 3.03
C ILE A 90 -10.64 16.41 4.03
N VAL A 91 -11.25 15.84 5.08
CA VAL A 91 -10.53 15.05 6.07
C VAL A 91 -10.08 13.73 5.43
N ASP A 92 -10.95 13.09 4.64
CA ASP A 92 -10.61 11.87 3.91
C ASP A 92 -9.51 12.13 2.87
N LEU A 93 -9.55 13.28 2.18
CA LEU A 93 -8.50 13.68 1.26
C LEU A 93 -7.15 13.82 1.97
N VAL A 94 -7.09 14.58 3.06
CA VAL A 94 -5.85 14.83 3.80
C VAL A 94 -5.29 13.54 4.39
N LEU A 95 -6.13 12.71 5.02
CA LEU A 95 -5.71 11.44 5.59
C LEU A 95 -5.22 10.46 4.51
N GLY A 96 -5.93 10.37 3.38
CA GLY A 96 -5.55 9.50 2.28
C GLY A 96 -4.23 9.92 1.63
N LEU A 97 -4.04 11.21 1.34
CA LEU A 97 -2.77 11.71 0.78
C LEU A 97 -1.61 11.58 1.77
N ALA A 98 -1.83 11.85 3.06
CA ALA A 98 -0.83 11.61 4.10
C ALA A 98 -0.45 10.12 4.18
N PHE A 99 -1.45 9.22 4.09
CA PHE A 99 -1.20 7.78 4.05
C PHE A 99 -0.38 7.38 2.82
N ALA A 100 -0.72 7.87 1.62
CA ALA A 100 0.07 7.63 0.41
C ALA A 100 1.51 8.14 0.54
N ALA A 101 1.70 9.36 1.05
CA ALA A 101 3.03 9.93 1.27
C ALA A 101 3.86 9.08 2.25
N SER A 102 3.28 8.68 3.38
CA SER A 102 3.94 7.77 4.33
C SER A 102 4.28 6.42 3.70
N SER A 103 3.41 5.90 2.82
CA SER A 103 3.63 4.64 2.09
C SER A 103 4.81 4.74 1.14
N LEU A 104 4.91 5.84 0.38
CA LEU A 104 6.06 6.12 -0.48
C LEU A 104 7.36 6.18 0.34
N GLN A 105 7.34 6.88 1.47
CA GLN A 105 8.49 6.95 2.37
C GLN A 105 8.88 5.56 2.92
N MET A 106 7.91 4.71 3.30
CA MET A 106 8.19 3.35 3.77
C MET A 106 8.75 2.47 2.65
N SER A 107 8.31 2.67 1.40
CA SER A 107 8.81 1.92 0.24
C SER A 107 10.33 2.06 0.06
N ALA A 108 10.90 3.22 0.42
CA ALA A 108 12.34 3.48 0.38
C ALA A 108 13.18 2.54 1.26
N HIS A 109 12.54 1.93 2.27
CA HIS A 109 13.20 1.09 3.28
C HIS A 109 13.02 -0.42 3.01
N VAL A 110 12.43 -0.77 1.86
CA VAL A 110 12.29 -2.17 1.43
C VAL A 110 13.66 -2.75 1.12
N HIS A 111 14.01 -3.84 1.81
CA HIS A 111 15.28 -4.54 1.68
C HIS A 111 15.12 -6.07 1.57
N MET A 112 13.88 -6.56 1.46
CA MET A 112 13.54 -7.98 1.39
C MET A 112 12.89 -8.35 0.05
N GLY A 113 13.13 -9.59 -0.39
CA GLY A 113 12.60 -10.09 -1.66
C GLY A 113 13.35 -9.53 -2.87
N PHE A 114 12.71 -9.56 -4.03
CA PHE A 114 13.23 -8.90 -5.22
C PHE A 114 12.95 -7.40 -5.13
N VAL A 115 13.86 -6.68 -4.48
CA VAL A 115 13.70 -5.29 -4.01
C VAL A 115 13.10 -4.35 -5.06
N PRO A 116 13.56 -4.30 -6.33
CA PRO A 116 12.99 -3.39 -7.32
C PRO A 116 11.48 -3.62 -7.55
N VAL A 117 11.04 -4.88 -7.63
CA VAL A 117 9.63 -5.23 -7.84
C VAL A 117 8.80 -4.97 -6.59
N VAL A 118 9.31 -5.34 -5.40
CA VAL A 118 8.58 -5.12 -4.14
C VAL A 118 8.40 -3.62 -3.90
N ARG A 119 9.48 -2.83 -4.02
CA ARG A 119 9.42 -1.39 -3.85
C ARG A 119 8.54 -0.73 -4.90
N GLY A 120 8.72 -1.09 -6.18
CA GLY A 120 7.88 -0.59 -7.27
C GLY A 120 6.40 -0.88 -7.04
N THR A 121 6.07 -2.06 -6.49
CA THR A 121 4.68 -2.41 -6.16
C THR A 121 4.13 -1.52 -5.04
N PHE A 122 4.89 -1.29 -3.96
CA PHE A 122 4.45 -0.38 -2.90
C PHE A 122 4.31 1.06 -3.39
N GLN A 123 5.17 1.51 -4.29
CA GLN A 123 5.07 2.83 -4.91
C GLN A 123 3.84 2.94 -5.82
N SER A 124 3.61 1.96 -6.69
CA SER A 124 2.39 1.91 -7.51
C SER A 124 1.13 1.92 -6.63
N MET A 125 1.12 1.15 -5.55
CA MET A 125 0.02 1.12 -4.57
C MET A 125 -0.24 2.51 -3.98
N ALA A 126 0.81 3.18 -3.51
CA ALA A 126 0.68 4.51 -2.91
C ALA A 126 0.19 5.55 -3.92
N LEU A 127 0.68 5.50 -5.17
CA LEU A 127 0.24 6.40 -6.23
C LEU A 127 -1.21 6.14 -6.67
N GLN A 128 -1.64 4.88 -6.78
CA GLN A 128 -3.03 4.54 -7.07
C GLN A 128 -3.96 4.92 -5.91
N GLN A 129 -3.52 4.73 -4.67
CA GLN A 129 -4.27 5.17 -3.49
C GLN A 129 -4.44 6.70 -3.49
N ALA A 130 -3.37 7.45 -3.74
CA ALA A 130 -3.42 8.90 -3.82
C ALA A 130 -4.34 9.37 -4.95
N ALA A 131 -4.25 8.75 -6.13
CA ALA A 131 -5.10 9.06 -7.28
C ALA A 131 -6.58 8.80 -6.95
N ALA A 132 -6.93 7.62 -6.43
CA ALA A 132 -8.31 7.32 -6.06
C ALA A 132 -8.85 8.25 -4.97
N THR A 133 -8.02 8.60 -3.97
CA THR A 133 -8.40 9.57 -2.92
C THR A 133 -8.71 10.94 -3.55
N ALA A 134 -7.82 11.45 -4.40
CA ALA A 134 -7.98 12.75 -5.04
C ALA A 134 -9.19 12.78 -5.98
N LEU A 135 -9.37 11.74 -6.80
CA LEU A 135 -10.51 11.64 -7.72
C LEU A 135 -11.83 11.50 -6.97
N GLY A 136 -11.86 10.71 -5.89
CA GLY A 136 -13.04 10.58 -5.03
C GLY A 136 -13.48 11.91 -4.44
N TYR A 137 -12.54 12.69 -3.92
CA TYR A 137 -12.83 14.03 -3.40
C TYR A 137 -13.24 15.02 -4.51
N ALA A 138 -12.47 15.08 -5.60
CA ALA A 138 -12.70 16.04 -6.69
C ALA A 138 -14.05 15.84 -7.39
N TYR A 139 -14.50 14.60 -7.52
CA TYR A 139 -15.78 14.26 -8.15
C TYR A 139 -16.92 14.01 -7.17
N GLY A 140 -16.66 14.02 -5.86
CA GLY A 140 -17.65 13.61 -4.86
C GLY A 140 -18.14 12.17 -5.05
N ASP A 141 -17.25 11.27 -5.48
CA ASP A 141 -17.59 9.91 -5.90
C ASP A 141 -17.23 8.89 -4.81
N ALA A 142 -18.26 8.22 -4.26
CA ALA A 142 -18.11 7.20 -3.23
C ALA A 142 -17.43 5.92 -3.75
N GLY A 143 -17.48 5.64 -5.05
CA GLY A 143 -16.81 4.50 -5.67
C GLY A 143 -15.29 4.66 -5.66
N TRP A 144 -14.80 5.82 -6.07
CA TRP A 144 -13.37 6.18 -5.99
C TRP A 144 -12.87 6.21 -4.53
N HIS A 145 -13.67 6.74 -3.61
CA HIS A 145 -13.34 6.70 -2.18
C HIS A 145 -13.22 5.27 -1.67
N ARG A 146 -14.19 4.41 -1.99
CA ARG A 146 -14.13 2.99 -1.65
C ARG A 146 -12.91 2.32 -2.29
N ALA A 147 -12.59 2.62 -3.54
CA ALA A 147 -11.41 2.09 -4.20
C ALA A 147 -10.11 2.49 -3.48
N ALA A 148 -10.01 3.75 -3.04
CA ALA A 148 -8.87 4.23 -2.25
C ALA A 148 -8.74 3.48 -0.92
N VAL A 149 -9.85 3.26 -0.22
CA VAL A 149 -9.87 2.53 1.06
C VAL A 149 -9.54 1.06 0.86
N LYS A 150 -10.08 0.41 -0.17
CA LYS A 150 -9.83 -1.00 -0.48
C LYS A 150 -8.40 -1.30 -0.92
N ILE A 151 -7.65 -0.32 -1.42
CA ILE A 151 -6.20 -0.49 -1.63
C ILE A 151 -5.46 -0.80 -0.33
N LEU A 152 -5.94 -0.30 0.82
CA LEU A 152 -5.29 -0.58 2.11
C LEU A 152 -5.37 -2.06 2.49
N ASP A 153 -6.34 -2.82 1.95
CA ASP A 153 -6.47 -4.27 2.17
C ASP A 153 -5.23 -5.05 1.70
N ALA A 154 -4.31 -4.41 0.97
CA ALA A 154 -3.01 -4.98 0.65
C ALA A 154 -2.24 -5.40 1.92
N PHE A 155 -2.42 -4.68 3.03
CA PHE A 155 -1.87 -5.07 4.34
C PHE A 155 -2.27 -6.51 4.72
N VAL A 156 -3.53 -6.85 4.48
CA VAL A 156 -4.12 -8.15 4.78
C VAL A 156 -3.70 -9.18 3.73
N TRP A 157 -3.91 -8.87 2.45
CA TRP A 157 -3.62 -9.75 1.33
C TRP A 157 -2.15 -10.19 1.31
N VAL A 158 -1.19 -9.29 1.54
CA VAL A 158 0.24 -9.65 1.62
C VAL A 158 0.50 -10.67 2.73
N ARG A 159 -0.11 -10.50 3.91
CA ARG A 159 0.10 -11.40 5.05
C ARG A 159 -0.53 -12.76 4.82
N TRP A 160 -1.76 -12.78 4.30
CA TRP A 160 -2.45 -14.01 3.92
C TRP A 160 -1.69 -14.79 2.86
N LEU A 161 -1.35 -14.14 1.75
CA LEU A 161 -0.61 -14.78 0.66
C LEU A 161 0.77 -15.25 1.14
N ALA A 162 1.50 -14.47 1.94
CA ALA A 162 2.79 -14.89 2.47
C ALA A 162 2.68 -16.08 3.46
N HIS A 163 1.59 -16.13 4.25
CA HIS A 163 1.33 -17.22 5.19
C HIS A 163 1.03 -18.54 4.47
N TYR A 164 0.21 -18.49 3.40
CA TYR A 164 -0.20 -19.67 2.65
C TYR A 164 0.71 -20.03 1.46
N ALA A 165 1.62 -19.13 1.04
CA ALA A 165 2.59 -19.39 -0.02
C ALA A 165 3.45 -20.67 0.16
N PRO A 166 3.81 -21.14 1.37
CA PRO A 166 4.53 -22.41 1.55
C PRO A 166 3.75 -23.64 1.06
N LEU A 167 2.42 -23.54 0.97
CA LEU A 167 1.57 -24.62 0.45
C LEU A 167 1.67 -24.76 -1.07
N LEU A 168 2.21 -23.76 -1.77
CA LEU A 168 2.36 -23.74 -3.22
C LEU A 168 3.77 -24.22 -3.60
N GLN A 169 3.84 -25.14 -4.56
CA GLN A 169 5.12 -25.54 -5.14
C GLN A 169 5.74 -24.35 -5.89
N GLY A 170 7.03 -24.06 -5.63
CA GLY A 170 7.80 -23.05 -6.35
C GLY A 170 8.38 -21.92 -5.49
N PHE A 171 7.82 -21.62 -4.32
CA PHE A 171 8.32 -20.53 -3.46
C PHE A 171 9.24 -21.04 -2.33
N ARG A 172 10.49 -21.34 -2.68
CA ARG A 172 11.46 -21.96 -1.74
C ARG A 172 12.04 -21.01 -0.68
N THR A 173 12.09 -19.70 -0.94
CA THR A 173 12.67 -18.72 -0.01
C THR A 173 11.61 -17.79 0.56
N TYR A 174 11.86 -17.21 1.74
CA TYR A 174 10.99 -16.16 2.28
C TYR A 174 10.90 -14.95 1.34
N GLY A 175 12.02 -14.52 0.77
CA GLY A 175 12.06 -13.41 -0.18
C GLY A 175 11.19 -13.64 -1.42
N ALA A 176 11.19 -14.86 -1.99
CA ALA A 176 10.33 -15.19 -3.13
C ALA A 176 8.84 -15.17 -2.75
N ARG A 177 8.48 -15.78 -1.61
CA ARG A 177 7.11 -15.76 -1.06
C ARG A 177 6.62 -14.33 -0.84
N PHE A 178 7.43 -13.50 -0.20
CA PHE A 178 7.11 -12.10 0.07
C PHE A 178 6.95 -11.28 -1.21
N THR A 179 7.85 -11.48 -2.19
CA THR A 179 7.76 -10.79 -3.49
C THR A 179 6.45 -11.13 -4.21
N ALA A 180 6.11 -12.41 -4.29
CA ALA A 180 4.88 -12.86 -4.93
C ALA A 180 3.64 -12.36 -4.18
N ALA A 181 3.64 -12.43 -2.84
CA ALA A 181 2.55 -11.94 -2.01
C ALA A 181 2.31 -10.44 -2.23
N VAL A 182 3.36 -9.62 -2.24
CA VAL A 182 3.27 -8.18 -2.51
C VAL A 182 2.74 -7.93 -3.92
N PHE A 183 3.32 -8.55 -4.93
CA PHE A 183 2.91 -8.35 -6.33
C PHE A 183 1.45 -8.75 -6.58
N VAL A 184 1.00 -9.89 -6.05
CA VAL A 184 -0.37 -10.40 -6.26
C VAL A 184 -1.40 -9.67 -5.39
N SER A 185 -1.01 -9.15 -4.23
CA SER A 185 -1.94 -8.45 -3.34
C SER A 185 -2.62 -7.25 -4.01
N LEU A 186 -1.87 -6.44 -4.76
CA LEU A 186 -2.39 -5.19 -5.30
C LEU A 186 -3.50 -5.40 -6.35
N PRO A 187 -3.36 -6.28 -7.36
CA PRO A 187 -4.48 -6.67 -8.23
C PRO A 187 -5.73 -7.12 -7.48
N LEU A 188 -5.59 -7.89 -6.40
CA LEU A 188 -6.74 -8.33 -5.59
C LEU A 188 -7.43 -7.15 -4.91
N CYS A 189 -6.67 -6.22 -4.35
CA CYS A 189 -7.22 -5.01 -3.71
C CYS A 189 -7.92 -4.11 -4.72
N LEU A 190 -7.34 -3.95 -5.91
CA LEU A 190 -7.91 -3.14 -6.99
C LEU A 190 -9.20 -3.76 -7.52
N TRP A 191 -9.26 -5.09 -7.62
CA TRP A 191 -10.49 -5.82 -7.94
C TRP A 191 -11.54 -5.66 -6.83
N GLU A 192 -11.17 -5.87 -5.57
CA GLU A 192 -12.08 -5.72 -4.42
C GLU A 192 -12.62 -4.29 -4.31
N GLY A 193 -11.80 -3.29 -4.62
CA GLY A 193 -12.14 -1.88 -4.68
C GLY A 193 -12.95 -1.46 -5.89
N ALA A 194 -13.16 -2.34 -6.88
CA ALA A 194 -13.71 -2.00 -8.19
C ALA A 194 -12.97 -0.82 -8.87
N TYR A 195 -11.65 -0.75 -8.69
CA TYR A 195 -10.82 0.33 -9.22
C TYR A 195 -10.85 0.32 -10.76
N PRO A 196 -11.28 1.42 -11.42
CA PRO A 196 -11.36 1.49 -12.88
C PRO A 196 -10.01 1.22 -13.55
N ALA A 197 -9.98 0.21 -14.43
CA ALA A 197 -8.75 -0.28 -15.07
C ALA A 197 -7.61 -0.59 -14.09
N GLY A 198 -7.94 -1.04 -12.86
CA GLY A 198 -6.99 -1.20 -11.76
C GLY A 198 -5.74 -2.02 -12.12
N THR A 199 -5.90 -3.29 -12.49
CA THR A 199 -4.75 -4.16 -12.81
C THR A 199 -3.94 -3.66 -14.02
N PRO A 200 -4.54 -3.28 -15.17
CA PRO A 200 -3.79 -2.66 -16.26
C PRO A 200 -3.01 -1.41 -15.84
N ALA A 201 -3.63 -0.50 -15.07
CA ALA A 201 -2.98 0.69 -14.57
C ALA A 201 -1.81 0.33 -13.64
N PHE A 202 -1.98 -0.62 -12.74
CA PHE A 202 -0.91 -1.13 -11.88
C PHE A 202 0.29 -1.63 -12.69
N ILE A 203 0.07 -2.49 -13.69
CA ILE A 203 1.15 -3.04 -14.51
C ILE A 203 1.88 -1.92 -15.27
N ALA A 204 1.15 -0.95 -15.81
CA ALA A 204 1.73 0.21 -16.48
C ALA A 204 2.57 1.07 -15.51
N LEU A 205 2.03 1.43 -14.34
CA LEU A 205 2.74 2.20 -13.32
C LEU A 205 3.99 1.47 -12.82
N LEU A 206 3.88 0.17 -12.53
CA LEU A 206 5.02 -0.63 -12.08
C LEU A 206 6.11 -0.68 -13.14
N SER A 207 5.75 -0.91 -14.40
CA SER A 207 6.71 -0.94 -15.51
C SER A 207 7.42 0.41 -15.67
N MET A 208 6.68 1.51 -15.57
CA MET A 208 7.24 2.86 -15.60
C MET A 208 8.20 3.09 -14.43
N LEU A 209 7.82 2.74 -13.20
CA LEU A 209 8.65 2.90 -12.02
C LEU A 209 9.94 2.06 -12.10
N LEU A 210 9.87 0.83 -12.62
CA LEU A 210 11.05 0.00 -12.87
C LEU A 210 11.97 0.60 -13.95
N ALA A 211 11.39 1.21 -15.00
CA ALA A 211 12.15 1.90 -16.03
C ALA A 211 12.86 3.15 -15.47
N VAL A 212 12.16 3.94 -14.64
CA VAL A 212 12.72 5.10 -13.92
C VAL A 212 13.81 4.67 -12.96
N ASP A 213 13.60 3.61 -12.17
CA ASP A 213 14.59 3.06 -11.25
C ASP A 213 15.87 2.66 -11.99
N LYS A 214 15.72 1.93 -13.10
CA LYS A 214 16.84 1.51 -13.96
C LYS A 214 17.57 2.70 -14.57
N TRP A 215 16.85 3.69 -15.08
CA TRP A 215 17.44 4.90 -15.65
C TRP A 215 18.21 5.71 -14.62
N ALA A 216 17.60 5.96 -13.46
CA ALA A 216 18.20 6.76 -12.40
C ALA A 216 19.41 6.05 -11.79
N SER A 217 19.34 4.73 -11.58
CA SER A 217 20.46 3.92 -11.08
C SER A 217 21.70 4.07 -11.97
N ARG A 218 21.53 4.02 -13.30
CA ARG A 218 22.64 4.24 -14.26
C ARG A 218 23.23 5.64 -14.19
N LYS A 219 22.44 6.66 -13.84
CA LYS A 219 22.91 8.05 -13.72
C LYS A 219 23.60 8.31 -12.37
N LEU A 220 23.21 7.57 -11.32
CA LEU A 220 23.85 7.62 -10.01
C LEU A 220 25.25 7.00 -10.00
N ASP A 221 25.54 6.01 -10.84
CA ASP A 221 26.88 5.43 -10.99
C ASP A 221 27.90 6.38 -11.68
N GLY A 222 27.48 7.57 -12.13
CA GLY A 222 28.33 8.61 -12.73
C GLY A 222 28.52 9.84 -11.83
N LYS A 223 28.49 11.05 -12.41
CA LYS A 223 28.29 12.32 -11.67
C LYS A 223 26.80 12.65 -11.66
N PRO A 224 26.04 12.31 -10.60
CA PRO A 224 24.60 12.49 -10.61
C PRO A 224 24.23 13.98 -10.56
N GLY A 225 23.40 14.40 -11.52
CA GLY A 225 22.74 15.70 -11.46
C GLY A 225 21.72 15.79 -10.30
N PRO A 226 21.10 16.97 -10.08
CA PRO A 226 20.20 17.20 -8.96
C PRO A 226 18.95 16.28 -8.98
N PHE A 227 18.43 15.95 -10.16
CA PHE A 227 17.21 15.15 -10.31
C PHE A 227 17.37 13.69 -9.83
N PRO A 228 18.37 12.90 -10.28
CA PRO A 228 18.60 11.56 -9.72
C PRO A 228 18.82 11.54 -8.20
N ARG A 229 19.48 12.57 -7.64
CA ARG A 229 19.67 12.70 -6.19
C ARG A 229 18.35 12.93 -5.46
N ALA A 230 17.50 13.82 -5.96
CA ALA A 230 16.18 14.05 -5.38
C ALA A 230 15.31 12.78 -5.43
N LEU A 231 15.31 12.05 -6.55
CA LEU A 231 14.58 10.78 -6.66
C LEU A 231 15.10 9.71 -5.70
N ALA A 232 16.43 9.62 -5.52
CA ALA A 232 17.06 8.75 -4.55
C ALA A 232 16.65 9.12 -3.11
N HIS A 233 16.68 10.41 -2.76
CA HIS A 233 16.28 10.91 -1.45
C HIS A 233 14.79 10.65 -1.15
N CYS A 234 13.93 10.78 -2.17
CA CYS A 234 12.51 10.46 -2.08
C CYS A 234 12.21 8.95 -2.11
N GLY A 235 13.23 8.09 -2.24
CA GLY A 235 13.07 6.64 -2.22
C GLY A 235 12.57 6.02 -3.52
N PHE A 236 12.51 6.78 -4.62
CA PHE A 236 12.07 6.28 -5.93
C PHE A 236 13.10 5.35 -6.59
N VAL A 237 14.36 5.38 -6.14
CA VAL A 237 15.49 4.71 -6.81
C VAL A 237 16.22 3.78 -5.85
N THR A 238 16.65 2.61 -6.33
CA THR A 238 17.57 1.72 -5.62
C THR A 238 18.94 2.35 -5.61
N VAL A 239 19.33 2.91 -4.46
CA VAL A 239 20.70 3.39 -4.27
C VAL A 239 21.56 2.20 -3.83
N GLN A 240 22.63 1.90 -4.57
CA GLN A 240 23.63 0.95 -4.07
C GLN A 240 24.22 1.48 -2.75
N PRO A 241 24.51 0.63 -1.75
CA PRO A 241 24.99 1.07 -0.44
C PRO A 241 26.16 2.08 -0.50
N LYS A 242 27.10 1.86 -1.44
CA LYS A 242 28.27 2.73 -1.70
C LYS A 242 27.94 4.21 -1.96
N HIS A 243 26.74 4.51 -2.48
CA HIS A 243 26.32 5.87 -2.82
C HIS A 243 25.56 6.56 -1.69
N ARG A 244 25.08 5.79 -0.69
CA ARG A 244 24.35 6.32 0.46
C ARG A 244 25.29 6.94 1.49
N GLU A 245 26.43 6.29 1.72
CA GLU A 245 27.51 6.78 2.59
C GLU A 245 28.10 8.11 2.07
N ASN A 246 28.30 8.22 0.75
CA ASN A 246 28.79 9.46 0.13
C ASN A 246 27.77 10.61 0.22
N ALA A 247 26.46 10.32 0.06
CA ALA A 247 25.43 11.36 0.13
C ALA A 247 25.22 11.92 1.55
N GLU A 248 25.36 11.09 2.58
CA GLU A 248 25.33 11.54 3.97
C GLU A 248 26.57 12.40 4.30
N THR A 249 27.75 12.00 3.78
CA THR A 249 29.00 12.76 3.94
C THR A 249 28.94 14.11 3.22
N ASP A 250 28.46 14.15 1.97
CA ASP A 250 28.33 15.38 1.18
C ASP A 250 27.31 16.35 1.80
N ALA A 251 26.19 15.84 2.34
CA ALA A 251 25.20 16.65 3.04
C ALA A 251 25.74 17.25 4.35
N GLU A 252 26.62 16.54 5.04
CA GLU A 252 27.28 17.03 6.26
C GLU A 252 28.31 18.12 5.95
N VAL A 253 29.05 17.97 4.83
CA VAL A 253 30.00 18.97 4.33
C VAL A 253 29.29 20.24 3.84
N ASP A 254 28.20 20.10 3.09
CA ASP A 254 27.41 21.25 2.62
C ASP A 254 26.75 21.98 3.80
N ALA A 255 26.25 21.26 4.81
CA ALA A 255 25.69 21.86 6.02
C ALA A 255 26.75 22.55 6.90
N ALA A 256 28.00 22.08 6.86
CA ALA A 256 29.12 22.72 7.55
C ALA A 256 29.60 23.98 6.80
N GLY A 257 29.57 23.98 5.47
CA GLY A 257 29.92 25.14 4.63
C GLY A 257 28.96 26.32 4.77
N VAL A 258 27.68 26.06 5.03
CA VAL A 258 26.64 27.11 5.23
C VAL A 258 26.77 27.82 6.59
N LYS A 259 27.56 27.29 7.54
CA LYS A 259 27.77 27.92 8.87
C LYS A 259 28.98 28.85 8.94
N GLN A 260 29.69 29.08 7.83
CA GLN A 260 30.90 29.91 7.78
C GLN A 260 30.75 31.26 7.05
N GLU A 261 29.54 31.68 6.71
CA GLU A 261 29.24 33.07 6.30
C GLU A 261 28.51 33.86 7.39
#